data_AF-A0A933AR25-F1
#
_entry.id   AF-A0A933AR25-F1
#
_cell.length_a   1.000
_cell.length_b   1.000
_cell.length_c   1.000
_cell.angle_alpha   90.00
_cell.angle_beta   90.00
_cell.angle_gamma   90.00
#
_symmetry.space_group_name_H-M   'P 1'
#
loop_
_entity.id
_entity.type
_entity.pdbx_description
1 polymer ?
#
loop_
_entity_poly.entity_id
_entity_poly.type
_entity_poly.pdbx_seq_one_letter_code
_entity_poly.pdbx_strand_id
1 'polypeptide(L)'
;MNSNDTSGRSGDSTYHVLLITAALALMVMPFFTTFNEFLTSSEVSNTVARWLNLAPFLNDWVVPGIVRMVAVLMRPLGIQATVSQDSLYLTGADKFALVYISWNCIGWQSFVLFLVTLITGLRGQYTWVSKIHCLALGAVGTFMMNLVRIVIVSVVAFYFGRMPAILFHDYVGTLLIVVWLLVFWFSAYTAILERPAFSDSGFDVARRPKPSLVVRIGQIASAVPNWRYRGAR
;
A
#
# COMPACT_ATOMS: atom_id res chain seq x y z
N MET A 1 -23.21 -13.52 -44.23
CA MET A 1 -23.40 -12.28 -43.45
C MET A 1 -24.04 -12.64 -42.12
N ASN A 2 -23.28 -12.65 -41.03
CA ASN A 2 -23.58 -11.85 -39.84
C ASN A 2 -22.40 -11.95 -38.86
N SER A 3 -21.65 -10.87 -38.71
CA SER A 3 -20.39 -10.79 -37.96
C SER A 3 -20.51 -9.79 -36.80
N ASN A 4 -21.60 -9.85 -36.04
CA ASN A 4 -21.93 -8.85 -35.02
C ASN A 4 -22.31 -9.50 -33.68
N ASP A 5 -21.43 -10.30 -33.08
CA ASP A 5 -21.71 -10.85 -31.73
C ASP A 5 -20.48 -11.06 -30.84
N THR A 6 -19.48 -10.18 -30.96
CA THR A 6 -18.26 -10.25 -30.11
C THR A 6 -18.12 -9.07 -29.15
N SER A 7 -18.97 -8.04 -29.26
CA SER A 7 -18.92 -6.85 -28.38
C SER A 7 -19.66 -7.02 -27.04
N GLY A 8 -20.53 -8.02 -26.89
CA GLY A 8 -21.27 -8.27 -25.64
C GLY A 8 -20.49 -9.05 -24.57
N ARG A 9 -19.49 -9.86 -24.97
CA ARG A 9 -18.86 -10.84 -24.08
C ARG A 9 -17.76 -10.26 -23.17
N SER A 10 -17.16 -9.11 -23.52
CA SER A 10 -16.09 -8.50 -22.70
C SER A 10 -16.65 -7.70 -21.51
N GLY A 11 -17.86 -7.15 -21.63
CA GLY A 11 -18.54 -6.42 -20.55
C GLY A 11 -18.84 -7.35 -19.38
N ASP A 12 -19.56 -8.44 -19.63
CA ASP A 12 -19.98 -9.41 -18.60
C ASP A 12 -18.79 -10.01 -17.85
N SER A 13 -17.72 -10.38 -18.56
CA SER A 13 -16.51 -10.90 -17.93
C SER A 13 -15.85 -9.87 -17.02
N THR A 14 -15.88 -8.59 -17.37
CA THR A 14 -15.27 -7.52 -16.55
C THR A 14 -16.10 -7.28 -15.28
N TYR A 15 -17.43 -7.24 -15.40
CA TYR A 15 -18.31 -7.10 -14.24
C TYR A 15 -18.22 -8.31 -13.30
N HIS A 16 -18.17 -9.53 -13.83
CA HIS A 16 -18.00 -10.73 -13.03
C HIS A 16 -16.65 -10.75 -12.31
N VAL A 17 -15.56 -10.36 -12.96
CA VAL A 17 -14.24 -10.28 -12.32
C VAL A 17 -14.22 -9.22 -11.22
N LEU A 18 -14.83 -8.04 -11.44
CA LEU A 18 -14.95 -7.00 -10.42
C LEU A 18 -15.76 -7.49 -9.21
N LEU A 19 -16.90 -8.14 -9.45
CA LEU A 19 -17.76 -8.69 -8.40
C LEU A 19 -17.06 -9.80 -7.62
N ILE A 20 -16.38 -10.73 -8.28
CA ILE A 20 -15.63 -11.81 -7.63
C ILE A 20 -14.48 -11.24 -6.82
N THR A 21 -13.75 -10.27 -7.36
CA THR A 21 -12.62 -9.62 -6.65
C THR A 21 -13.12 -8.87 -5.43
N ALA A 22 -14.22 -8.11 -5.56
CA ALA A 22 -14.84 -7.41 -4.45
C ALA A 22 -15.36 -8.39 -3.38
N ALA A 23 -16.01 -9.48 -3.79
CA ALA A 23 -16.50 -10.50 -2.87
C ALA A 23 -15.37 -11.17 -2.08
N LEU A 24 -14.28 -11.53 -2.76
CA LEU A 24 -13.09 -12.08 -2.10
C LEU A 24 -12.45 -11.08 -1.14
N ALA A 25 -12.32 -9.81 -1.54
CA ALA A 25 -11.80 -8.75 -0.68
C ALA A 25 -12.66 -8.56 0.58
N LEU A 26 -13.99 -8.58 0.44
CA LEU A 26 -14.93 -8.49 1.56
C LEU A 26 -14.88 -9.73 2.47
N MET A 27 -14.70 -10.93 1.89
CA MET A 27 -14.61 -12.19 2.65
C MET A 27 -13.31 -12.29 3.46
N VAL A 28 -12.23 -11.73 2.94
CA VAL A 28 -10.90 -11.77 3.58
C VAL A 28 -10.71 -10.61 4.57
N MET A 29 -11.46 -9.52 4.41
CA MET A 29 -11.45 -8.38 5.35
C MET A 29 -11.61 -8.78 6.83
N PRO A 30 -12.62 -9.58 7.24
CA PRO A 30 -12.81 -9.94 8.65
C PRO A 30 -11.59 -10.67 9.24
N PHE A 31 -10.91 -11.49 8.44
CA PHE A 31 -9.67 -12.15 8.88
C PHE A 31 -8.57 -11.12 9.17
N PHE A 32 -8.36 -10.16 8.27
CA PHE A 32 -7.37 -9.11 8.48
C PHE A 32 -7.75 -8.17 9.62
N THR A 33 -9.03 -7.82 9.78
CA THR A 33 -9.48 -6.98 10.90
C THR A 33 -9.34 -7.71 12.23
N THR A 34 -9.64 -9.00 12.32
CA THR A 34 -9.42 -9.79 13.55
C THR A 34 -7.94 -9.93 13.87
N PHE A 35 -7.09 -10.20 12.87
CA PHE A 35 -5.64 -10.20 13.08
C PHE A 35 -5.14 -8.81 13.52
N ASN A 36 -5.73 -7.76 12.95
CA ASN A 36 -5.40 -6.40 13.32
C ASN A 36 -5.80 -6.10 14.77
N GLU A 37 -7.02 -6.44 15.17
CA GLU A 37 -7.53 -6.31 16.53
C GLU A 37 -6.66 -7.08 17.53
N PHE A 38 -6.25 -8.31 17.17
CA PHE A 38 -5.34 -9.12 17.97
C PHE A 38 -3.99 -8.41 18.19
N LEU A 39 -3.39 -7.86 17.13
CA LEU A 39 -2.13 -7.10 17.25
C LEU A 39 -2.29 -5.82 18.07
N THR A 40 -3.43 -5.14 17.94
CA THR A 40 -3.72 -3.91 18.71
C THR A 40 -4.24 -4.18 20.11
N SER A 41 -4.47 -5.44 20.48
CA SER A 41 -4.87 -5.80 21.83
C SER A 41 -3.87 -5.20 22.81
N SER A 42 -4.37 -4.59 23.88
CA SER A 42 -3.53 -3.85 24.83
C SER A 42 -2.41 -4.71 25.39
N GLU A 43 -2.63 -6.02 25.51
CA GLU A 43 -1.61 -6.97 25.96
C GLU A 43 -0.47 -7.11 24.95
N VAL A 44 -0.78 -7.31 23.68
CA VAL A 44 0.22 -7.45 22.62
C VAL A 44 0.91 -6.11 22.35
N SER A 45 0.15 -5.03 22.18
CA SER A 45 0.69 -3.71 21.87
C SER A 45 1.63 -3.19 22.97
N ASN A 46 1.23 -3.31 24.24
CA ASN A 46 2.05 -2.87 25.37
C ASN A 46 3.26 -3.78 25.57
N THR A 47 3.12 -5.07 25.28
CA THR A 47 4.24 -6.02 25.36
C THR A 47 5.27 -5.71 24.28
N VAL A 48 4.87 -5.53 23.01
CA VAL A 48 5.76 -5.14 21.91
C VAL A 48 6.44 -3.80 22.20
N ALA A 49 5.70 -2.79 22.66
CA ALA A 49 6.24 -1.49 23.01
C ALA A 49 7.32 -1.56 24.10
N ARG A 50 7.11 -2.39 25.13
CA ARG A 50 8.08 -2.64 26.20
C ARG A 50 9.28 -3.46 25.73
N TRP A 51 9.05 -4.54 24.99
CA TRP A 51 10.11 -5.43 24.49
C TRP A 51 11.11 -4.71 23.62
N LEU A 52 10.63 -3.82 22.76
CA LEU A 52 11.50 -3.07 21.87
C LEU A 52 12.15 -1.86 22.57
N ASN A 53 11.73 -1.51 23.79
CA ASN A 53 12.10 -0.28 24.49
C ASN A 53 12.02 0.98 23.60
N LEU A 54 11.12 0.93 22.60
CA LEU A 54 10.98 1.95 21.57
C LEU A 54 9.98 3.02 21.98
N ALA A 55 9.25 2.85 23.08
CA ALA A 55 8.22 3.77 23.52
C ALA A 55 8.68 5.24 23.68
N PRO A 56 9.82 5.56 24.32
CA PRO A 56 10.30 6.93 24.38
C PRO A 56 10.76 7.42 23.00
N PHE A 57 11.51 6.60 22.26
CA PHE A 57 12.00 6.98 20.93
C PHE A 57 10.86 7.28 19.95
N LEU A 58 9.80 6.47 19.94
CA LEU A 58 8.69 6.69 19.02
C LEU A 58 7.83 7.88 19.40
N ASN A 59 7.53 8.10 20.67
CA ASN A 59 6.71 9.24 21.09
C ASN A 59 7.47 10.57 21.00
N ASP A 60 8.78 10.58 21.22
CA ASP A 60 9.55 11.83 21.25
C ASP A 60 10.10 12.24 19.88
N TRP A 61 10.34 11.27 18.98
CA TRP A 61 10.96 11.54 17.68
C TRP A 61 10.06 11.20 16.49
N VAL A 62 9.50 9.99 16.47
CA VAL A 62 8.80 9.48 15.29
C VAL A 62 7.39 10.05 15.17
N VAL A 63 6.61 10.05 16.24
CA VAL A 63 5.24 10.60 16.27
C VAL A 63 5.25 12.09 15.89
N PRO A 64 6.05 12.97 16.53
CA PRO A 64 6.06 14.38 16.17
C PRO A 64 6.57 14.59 14.74
N GLY A 65 7.51 13.76 14.27
CA GLY A 65 7.96 13.75 12.89
C GLY A 65 6.81 13.49 11.91
N ILE A 66 6.02 12.44 12.14
CA ILE A 66 4.87 12.09 11.29
C ILE A 66 3.79 13.17 11.35
N VAL A 67 3.46 13.69 12.53
CA VAL A 67 2.45 14.76 12.70
C VAL A 67 2.86 16.00 11.87
N ARG A 68 4.13 16.38 11.88
CA ARG A 68 4.66 17.48 11.05
C ARG A 68 4.55 17.18 9.55
N MET A 69 4.88 15.96 9.12
CA MET A 69 4.74 15.56 7.72
C MET A 69 3.28 15.67 7.27
N VAL A 70 2.34 15.16 8.07
CA VAL A 70 0.91 15.26 7.79
C VAL A 70 0.47 16.73 7.71
N ALA A 71 0.92 17.58 8.65
CA ALA A 71 0.60 19.01 8.64
C ALA A 71 1.06 19.70 7.34
N VAL A 72 2.25 19.35 6.82
CA VAL A 72 2.74 19.87 5.54
C VAL A 72 1.89 19.38 4.38
N LEU A 73 1.47 18.10 4.39
CA LEU A 73 0.61 17.52 3.36
C LEU A 73 -0.83 18.07 3.39
N MET A 74 -1.29 18.64 4.50
CA MET A 74 -2.59 19.33 4.59
C MET A 74 -2.60 20.70 3.91
N ARG A 75 -1.46 21.39 3.85
CA ARG A 75 -1.35 22.75 3.27
C ARG A 75 -1.86 22.86 1.82
N PRO A 76 -1.49 21.98 0.87
CA PRO A 76 -2.01 22.06 -0.49
C PRO A 76 -3.52 21.84 -0.59
N LEU A 77 -4.15 21.25 0.44
CA LEU A 77 -5.59 21.06 0.51
C LEU A 77 -6.33 22.30 1.06
N GLY A 78 -5.61 23.38 1.38
CA GLY A 78 -6.19 24.60 1.96
C GLY A 78 -6.57 24.47 3.45
N ILE A 79 -6.15 23.38 4.10
CA ILE A 79 -6.40 23.13 5.53
C ILE A 79 -5.18 23.56 6.32
N GLN A 80 -5.36 24.53 7.22
CA GLN A 80 -4.30 24.95 8.14
C GLN A 80 -4.18 23.90 9.25
N ALA A 81 -2.95 23.48 9.53
CA ALA A 81 -2.68 22.41 10.47
C ALA A 81 -1.64 22.88 11.50
N THR A 82 -2.07 23.03 12.75
CA THR A 82 -1.20 23.35 13.88
C THR A 82 -0.79 22.05 14.57
N VAL A 83 0.51 21.87 14.70
CA VAL A 83 1.12 20.65 15.24
C VAL A 83 1.29 20.77 16.74
N SER A 84 0.82 19.76 17.46
CA SER A 84 1.20 19.47 18.84
C SER A 84 2.04 18.18 18.89
N GLN A 85 2.37 17.68 20.08
CA GLN A 85 3.28 16.55 20.26
C GLN A 85 2.73 15.27 19.61
N ASP A 86 1.45 14.95 19.86
CA ASP A 86 0.75 13.77 19.34
C ASP A 86 -0.57 14.12 18.63
N SER A 87 -0.89 15.40 18.54
CA SER A 87 -2.19 15.89 18.12
C SER A 87 -2.04 16.91 16.99
N LEU A 88 -2.99 16.87 16.06
CA LEU A 88 -3.08 17.77 14.93
C LEU A 88 -4.37 18.59 15.02
N TYR A 89 -4.22 19.90 15.13
CA TYR A 89 -5.31 20.86 15.14
C TYR A 89 -5.53 21.36 13.71
N LEU A 90 -6.65 20.99 13.11
CA LEU A 90 -7.02 21.35 11.75
C LEU A 90 -8.01 22.51 11.78
N THR A 91 -7.71 23.58 11.06
CA THR A 91 -8.56 24.77 10.92
C THR A 91 -8.72 25.16 9.45
N GLY A 92 -9.91 25.60 9.08
CA GLY A 92 -10.20 26.14 7.75
C GLY A 92 -11.68 26.21 7.46
N ALA A 93 -12.11 27.15 6.62
CA ALA A 93 -13.52 27.30 6.20
C ALA A 93 -14.53 27.20 7.37
N ASP A 94 -14.25 27.91 8.47
CA ASP A 94 -15.05 27.92 9.72
C ASP A 94 -15.22 26.56 10.41
N LYS A 95 -14.41 25.57 10.04
CA LYS A 95 -14.36 24.25 10.66
C LYS A 95 -13.11 24.07 11.48
N PHE A 96 -13.26 23.28 12.54
CA PHE A 96 -12.20 22.86 13.44
C PHE A 96 -12.28 21.36 13.66
N ALA A 97 -11.15 20.66 13.56
CA ALA A 97 -11.05 19.25 13.91
C ALA A 97 -9.77 18.97 14.68
N LEU A 98 -9.92 18.20 15.77
CA LEU A 98 -8.80 17.68 16.55
C LEU A 98 -8.57 16.21 16.17
N VAL A 99 -7.37 15.91 15.66
CA VAL A 99 -6.98 14.55 15.30
C VAL A 99 -5.84 14.10 16.20
N TYR A 100 -6.08 13.06 16.99
CA TYR A 100 -5.06 12.40 17.80
C TYR A 100 -4.34 11.34 16.98
N ILE A 101 -3.01 11.44 16.88
CA ILE A 101 -2.17 10.49 16.14
C ILE A 101 -1.43 9.62 17.15
N SER A 102 -1.97 8.41 17.35
CA SER A 102 -1.36 7.41 18.22
C SER A 102 -0.33 6.55 17.47
N TRP A 103 0.42 5.74 18.21
CA TRP A 103 1.35 4.76 17.64
C TRP A 103 0.66 3.78 16.67
N ASN A 104 -0.63 3.49 16.86
CA ASN A 104 -1.40 2.67 15.91
C ASN A 104 -1.51 3.32 14.52
N CYS A 105 -1.50 4.65 14.43
CA CYS A 105 -1.56 5.38 13.17
C CYS A 105 -0.23 5.33 12.39
N ILE A 106 0.91 5.21 13.09
CA ILE A 106 2.24 5.01 12.47
C ILE A 106 2.26 3.71 11.62
N GLY A 107 1.35 2.79 11.94
CA GLY A 107 1.16 1.54 11.23
C GLY A 107 2.22 0.51 11.54
N TRP A 108 2.65 0.43 12.80
CA TRP A 108 3.52 -0.63 13.31
C TRP A 108 2.93 -2.02 13.03
N GLN A 109 1.60 -2.13 13.08
CA GLN A 109 0.84 -3.30 12.64
C GLN A 109 1.09 -3.65 11.17
N SER A 110 1.00 -2.67 10.26
CA SER A 110 1.30 -2.86 8.84
C SER A 110 2.75 -3.31 8.63
N PHE A 111 3.68 -2.82 9.44
CA PHE A 111 5.07 -3.25 9.42
C PHE A 111 5.24 -4.69 9.92
N VAL A 112 4.54 -5.10 10.99
CA VAL A 112 4.55 -6.50 11.46
C VAL A 112 4.00 -7.42 10.37
N LEU A 113 2.88 -7.06 9.75
CA LEU A 113 2.33 -7.79 8.61
C LEU A 113 3.33 -7.88 7.46
N PHE A 114 3.95 -6.78 7.09
CA PHE A 114 4.98 -6.75 6.06
C PHE A 114 6.15 -7.69 6.40
N LEU A 115 6.67 -7.67 7.64
CA LEU A 115 7.74 -8.56 8.09
C LEU A 115 7.34 -10.04 8.03
N VAL A 116 6.12 -10.38 8.45
CA VAL A 116 5.60 -11.76 8.35
C VAL A 116 5.52 -12.19 6.89
N THR A 117 5.05 -11.31 6.00
CA THR A 117 5.01 -11.62 4.55
C THR A 117 6.40 -11.76 3.96
N LEU A 118 7.41 -11.02 4.44
CA LEU A 118 8.80 -11.18 3.97
C LEU A 118 9.36 -12.57 4.28
N ILE A 119 9.07 -13.11 5.48
CA ILE A 119 9.51 -14.46 5.89
C ILE A 119 8.97 -15.52 4.93
N THR A 120 7.74 -15.36 4.46
CA THR A 120 7.10 -16.31 3.55
C THR A 120 7.46 -16.05 2.08
N GLY A 121 7.48 -14.79 1.65
CA GLY A 121 7.67 -14.41 0.27
C GLY A 121 9.12 -14.46 -0.22
N LEU A 122 10.11 -14.35 0.68
CA LEU A 122 11.55 -14.44 0.35
C LEU A 122 12.14 -15.85 0.47
N ARG A 123 11.33 -16.90 0.68
CA ARG A 123 11.80 -18.30 0.82
C ARG A 123 12.45 -18.88 -0.43
N GLY A 124 12.44 -18.17 -1.56
CA GLY A 124 13.10 -18.60 -2.80
C GLY A 124 14.61 -18.36 -2.80
N GLN A 125 15.30 -19.04 -3.73
CA GLN A 125 16.71 -18.81 -4.04
C GLN A 125 16.85 -17.48 -4.82
N TYR A 126 16.85 -16.37 -4.10
CA TYR A 126 17.05 -15.02 -4.63
C TYR A 126 18.41 -14.46 -4.23
N THR A 127 18.96 -13.56 -5.05
CA THR A 127 20.20 -12.85 -4.73
C THR A 127 20.06 -11.98 -3.48
N TRP A 128 21.12 -11.86 -2.69
CA TRP A 128 21.11 -11.02 -1.47
C TRP A 128 20.83 -9.55 -1.78
N VAL A 129 21.33 -9.05 -2.90
CA VAL A 129 21.11 -7.67 -3.35
C VAL A 129 19.63 -7.42 -3.65
N SER A 130 18.95 -8.32 -4.38
CA SER A 130 17.51 -8.19 -4.64
C SER A 130 16.67 -8.29 -3.37
N LYS A 131 17.08 -9.11 -2.38
CA LYS A 131 16.39 -9.19 -1.09
C LYS A 131 16.46 -7.87 -0.32
N ILE A 132 17.62 -7.21 -0.31
CA ILE A 132 17.78 -5.90 0.35
C ILE A 132 16.95 -4.82 -0.36
N HIS A 133 16.97 -4.78 -1.70
CA HIS A 133 16.13 -3.84 -2.45
C HIS A 133 14.64 -4.08 -2.20
N CYS A 134 14.21 -5.35 -2.18
CA CYS A 134 12.84 -5.73 -1.86
C CYS A 134 12.45 -5.28 -0.44
N LEU A 135 13.31 -5.49 0.55
CA LEU A 135 13.10 -5.05 1.92
C LEU A 135 12.99 -3.52 2.02
N ALA A 136 13.93 -2.78 1.42
CA ALA A 136 13.95 -1.32 1.47
C ALA A 136 12.72 -0.71 0.79
N LEU A 137 12.38 -1.16 -0.43
CA LEU A 137 11.22 -0.67 -1.16
C LEU A 137 9.91 -1.01 -0.44
N GLY A 138 9.79 -2.21 0.13
CA GLY A 138 8.61 -2.59 0.89
C GLY A 138 8.47 -1.81 2.20
N ALA A 139 9.57 -1.56 2.91
CA ALA A 139 9.54 -0.75 4.13
C ALA A 139 9.17 0.71 3.84
N VAL A 140 9.80 1.33 2.84
CA VAL A 140 9.49 2.72 2.43
C VAL A 140 8.06 2.83 1.91
N GLY A 141 7.61 1.89 1.09
CA GLY A 141 6.24 1.91 0.57
C GLY A 141 5.19 1.68 1.66
N THR A 142 5.46 0.80 2.63
CA THR A 142 4.58 0.60 3.79
C THR A 142 4.51 1.86 4.64
N PHE A 143 5.63 2.53 4.89
CA PHE A 143 5.66 3.84 5.55
C PHE A 143 4.82 4.88 4.80
N MET A 144 4.99 4.97 3.48
CA MET A 144 4.28 5.93 2.65
C MET A 144 2.76 5.67 2.64
N MET A 145 2.34 4.41 2.55
CA MET A 145 0.93 4.04 2.62
C MET A 145 0.31 4.37 3.98
N ASN A 146 1.04 4.16 5.07
CA ASN A 146 0.60 4.58 6.41
C ASN A 146 0.46 6.11 6.47
N LEU A 147 1.41 6.87 5.92
CA LEU A 147 1.33 8.33 5.89
C LEU A 147 0.12 8.83 5.08
N VAL A 148 -0.11 8.26 3.89
CA VAL A 148 -1.28 8.58 3.05
C VAL A 148 -2.57 8.26 3.77
N ARG A 149 -2.65 7.12 4.47
CA ARG A 149 -3.81 6.75 5.28
C ARG A 149 -4.10 7.80 6.35
N ILE A 150 -3.09 8.27 7.09
CA ILE A 150 -3.28 9.30 8.11
C ILE A 150 -3.83 10.58 7.47
N VAL A 151 -3.26 11.01 6.34
CA VAL A 151 -3.72 12.19 5.59
C VAL A 151 -5.20 12.06 5.22
N ILE A 152 -5.59 10.94 4.61
CA ILE A 152 -6.98 10.73 4.18
C ILE A 152 -7.93 10.72 5.40
N VAL A 153 -7.57 10.03 6.48
CA VAL A 153 -8.37 9.99 7.71
C VAL A 153 -8.51 11.38 8.32
N SER A 154 -7.44 12.19 8.35
CA SER A 154 -7.47 13.58 8.82
C SER A 154 -8.38 14.46 7.98
N VAL A 155 -8.37 14.30 6.64
CA VAL A 155 -9.28 15.00 5.73
C VAL A 155 -10.73 14.60 6.00
N VAL A 156 -11.00 13.29 6.14
CA VAL A 156 -12.34 12.78 6.47
C VAL A 156 -12.81 13.33 7.82
N ALA A 157 -11.94 13.36 8.83
CA ALA A 157 -12.26 13.92 10.14
C ALA A 157 -12.64 15.40 10.07
N PHE A 158 -11.95 16.17 9.23
CA PHE A 158 -12.21 17.60 9.05
C PHE A 158 -13.55 17.89 8.36
N TYR A 159 -13.91 17.11 7.34
CA TYR A 159 -15.14 17.36 6.57
C TYR A 159 -16.38 16.65 7.13
N PHE A 160 -16.24 15.42 7.60
CA PHE A 160 -17.34 14.53 7.99
C PHE A 160 -17.37 14.24 9.49
N GLY A 161 -16.40 14.72 10.26
CA GLY A 161 -16.31 14.53 11.69
C GLY A 161 -15.70 13.19 12.11
N ARG A 162 -15.72 12.92 13.42
CA ARG A 162 -14.96 11.83 14.04
C ARG A 162 -15.47 10.43 13.68
N MET A 163 -16.78 10.21 13.69
CA MET A 163 -17.35 8.87 13.49
C MET A 163 -17.02 8.31 12.10
N PRO A 164 -17.23 9.06 11.00
CA PRO A 164 -16.82 8.60 9.67
C PRO A 164 -15.31 8.38 9.55
N ALA A 165 -14.50 9.18 10.23
CA ALA A 165 -13.05 9.04 10.22
C ALA A 165 -12.58 7.73 10.87
N ILE A 166 -13.20 7.32 11.98
CA ILE A 166 -12.89 6.04 12.65
C ILE A 166 -13.23 4.86 11.74
N LEU A 167 -14.44 4.85 11.15
CA LEU A 167 -14.84 3.79 10.21
C LEU A 167 -13.88 3.72 9.01
N PHE A 168 -13.50 4.87 8.46
CA PHE A 168 -12.53 4.90 7.36
C PHE A 168 -11.15 4.38 7.81
N HIS A 169 -10.71 4.78 8.99
CA HIS A 169 -9.43 4.35 9.56
C HIS A 169 -9.37 2.83 9.74
N ASP A 170 -10.42 2.21 10.26
CA ASP A 170 -10.41 0.79 10.64
C ASP A 170 -10.63 -0.13 9.42
N TYR A 171 -11.61 0.19 8.57
CA TYR A 171 -11.97 -0.67 7.43
C TYR A 171 -11.18 -0.31 6.17
N VAL A 172 -11.27 0.94 5.72
CA VAL A 172 -10.62 1.36 4.47
C VAL A 172 -9.10 1.40 4.63
N GLY A 173 -8.62 1.77 5.82
CA GLY A 173 -7.21 1.68 6.15
C GLY A 173 -6.65 0.26 6.05
N THR A 174 -7.38 -0.74 6.55
CA THR A 174 -6.99 -2.15 6.42
C THR A 174 -6.97 -2.58 4.96
N LEU A 175 -8.02 -2.23 4.19
CA LEU A 175 -8.09 -2.55 2.76
C LEU A 175 -6.92 -1.94 1.97
N LEU A 176 -6.56 -0.69 2.24
CA LEU A 176 -5.43 -0.01 1.60
C LEU A 176 -4.11 -0.78 1.79
N ILE A 177 -3.85 -1.28 3.00
CA ILE A 177 -2.64 -2.05 3.29
C ILE A 177 -2.66 -3.43 2.63
N VAL A 178 -3.80 -4.11 2.61
CA VAL A 178 -3.93 -5.41 1.92
C VAL A 178 -3.67 -5.24 0.43
N VAL A 179 -4.31 -4.25 -0.21
CA VAL A 179 -4.10 -3.95 -1.63
C VAL A 179 -2.64 -3.58 -1.90
N TRP A 180 -2.04 -2.75 -1.04
CA TRP A 180 -0.62 -2.41 -1.13
C TRP A 180 0.27 -3.64 -1.08
N LEU A 181 0.07 -4.56 -0.13
CA LEU A 181 0.88 -5.78 -0.01
C LEU A 181 0.75 -6.66 -1.25
N LEU A 182 -0.46 -6.81 -1.81
CA LEU A 182 -0.68 -7.56 -3.05
C LEU A 182 0.07 -6.93 -4.23
N VAL A 183 -0.05 -5.61 -4.42
CA VAL A 183 0.64 -4.87 -5.48
C VAL A 183 2.16 -4.92 -5.29
N PHE A 184 2.63 -4.77 -4.05
CA PHE A 184 4.04 -4.85 -3.71
C PHE A 184 4.60 -6.23 -4.05
N TRP A 185 3.96 -7.31 -3.61
CA TRP A 185 4.46 -8.67 -3.90
C TRP A 185 4.41 -9.01 -5.38
N PHE A 186 3.33 -8.62 -6.08
CA PHE A 186 3.27 -8.75 -7.53
C PHE A 186 4.43 -8.02 -8.22
N SER A 187 4.71 -6.78 -7.81
CA SER A 187 5.83 -5.99 -8.33
C SER A 187 7.19 -6.60 -7.95
N ALA A 188 7.31 -7.13 -6.73
CA ALA A 188 8.53 -7.75 -6.24
C ALA A 188 8.90 -8.99 -7.05
N TYR A 189 7.93 -9.88 -7.30
CA TYR A 189 8.16 -11.10 -8.09
C TYR A 189 8.40 -10.83 -9.58
N THR A 190 7.82 -9.78 -10.14
CA THR A 190 7.95 -9.47 -11.57
C THR A 190 9.19 -8.63 -11.90
N ALA A 191 9.59 -7.72 -11.02
CA ALA A 191 10.58 -6.69 -11.31
C ALA A 191 11.77 -6.61 -10.35
N ILE A 192 11.65 -7.02 -9.08
CA ILE A 192 12.69 -6.76 -8.06
C ILE A 192 13.52 -8.03 -7.74
N LEU A 193 12.86 -9.18 -7.65
CA LEU A 193 13.48 -10.42 -7.20
C LEU A 193 14.19 -11.15 -8.34
N GLU A 194 15.53 -11.15 -8.29
CA GLU A 194 16.37 -11.89 -9.22
C GLU A 194 16.88 -13.19 -8.60
N ARG A 195 16.92 -14.25 -9.41
CA ARG A 195 17.50 -15.54 -9.02
C ARG A 195 19.00 -15.55 -9.35
N PRO A 196 19.86 -16.12 -8.50
CA PRO A 196 21.28 -16.28 -8.80
C PRO A 196 21.48 -17.06 -10.10
N ALA A 197 22.44 -16.65 -10.93
CA ALA A 197 22.65 -17.20 -12.26
C ALA A 197 23.43 -18.55 -12.29
N PHE A 198 23.58 -19.27 -11.16
CA PHE A 198 24.53 -20.39 -11.09
C PHE A 198 23.93 -21.72 -10.58
N SER A 199 23.46 -22.54 -11.53
CA SER A 199 23.75 -23.97 -11.68
C SER A 199 22.91 -24.56 -12.84
N ASP A 200 23.07 -24.01 -14.05
CA ASP A 200 22.72 -24.73 -15.29
C ASP A 200 24.02 -25.24 -15.93
N SER A 201 24.67 -26.22 -15.28
CA SER A 201 25.65 -27.05 -15.98
C SER A 201 24.91 -28.05 -16.85
N GLY A 202 24.75 -27.71 -18.13
CA GLY A 202 24.46 -28.67 -19.20
C GLY A 202 23.07 -28.61 -19.83
N PHE A 203 22.70 -27.50 -20.47
CA PHE A 203 22.21 -27.52 -21.87
C PHE A 203 22.09 -26.07 -22.34
N ASP A 204 22.91 -25.70 -23.31
CA ASP A 204 22.98 -24.37 -23.88
C ASP A 204 21.72 -24.11 -24.73
N VAL A 205 20.72 -23.45 -24.14
CA VAL A 205 19.65 -22.79 -24.91
C VAL A 205 19.87 -21.30 -24.74
N ALA A 206 20.37 -20.66 -25.79
CA ALA A 206 20.63 -19.23 -25.91
C ALA A 206 19.54 -18.37 -25.23
N ARG A 207 19.78 -18.01 -23.96
CA ARG A 207 18.92 -17.10 -23.20
C ARG A 207 19.27 -15.68 -23.64
N ARG A 208 18.38 -15.08 -24.44
CA ARG A 208 18.45 -13.64 -24.75
C ARG A 208 18.54 -12.86 -23.42
N PRO A 209 19.46 -11.90 -23.28
CA PRO A 209 19.52 -11.05 -22.11
C PRO A 209 18.17 -10.35 -21.92
N LYS A 210 17.62 -10.41 -20.70
CA LYS A 210 16.39 -9.67 -20.38
C LYS A 210 16.67 -8.19 -20.60
N PRO A 211 15.88 -7.49 -21.41
CA PRO A 211 16.16 -6.10 -21.75
C PRO A 211 16.01 -5.21 -20.50
N SER A 212 16.82 -4.16 -20.43
CA SER A 212 16.88 -3.23 -19.30
C SER A 212 15.51 -2.59 -19.01
N LEU A 213 15.33 -2.11 -17.77
CA LEU A 213 14.09 -1.52 -17.26
C LEU A 213 13.49 -0.46 -18.22
N VAL A 214 14.35 0.32 -18.87
CA VAL A 214 13.99 1.36 -19.86
C VAL A 214 13.29 0.78 -21.09
N VAL A 215 13.73 -0.39 -21.57
CA VAL A 215 13.16 -1.05 -22.75
C VAL A 215 11.80 -1.68 -22.43
N ARG A 216 11.61 -2.22 -21.22
CA ARG A 216 10.31 -2.75 -20.80
C ARG A 216 9.24 -1.67 -20.65
N ILE A 217 9.61 -0.51 -20.11
CA ILE A 217 8.71 0.64 -19.99
C ILE A 217 8.34 1.17 -21.40
N GLY A 218 9.30 1.21 -22.33
CA GLY A 218 9.04 1.56 -23.74
C GLY A 218 8.13 0.56 -24.48
N GLN A 219 8.20 -0.74 -24.17
CA GLN A 219 7.32 -1.75 -24.74
C GLN A 219 5.89 -1.68 -24.20
N ILE A 220 5.71 -1.30 -22.93
CA ILE A 220 4.38 -1.05 -22.36
C ILE A 220 3.78 0.23 -22.95
N ALA A 221 4.58 1.27 -23.20
CA ALA A 221 4.12 2.51 -23.83
C ALA A 221 3.76 2.34 -25.33
N SER A 222 4.41 1.43 -26.04
CA SER A 222 4.12 1.13 -27.46
C SER A 222 2.98 0.10 -27.64
N ALA A 223 2.52 -0.54 -26.57
CA ALA A 223 1.36 -1.42 -26.58
C ALA A 223 0.02 -0.67 -26.42
N VAL A 224 0.03 0.67 -26.32
CA VAL A 224 -1.19 1.49 -26.39
C VAL A 224 -1.65 1.54 -27.86
N PRO A 225 -2.82 0.99 -28.22
CA PRO A 225 -3.29 1.04 -29.59
C PRO A 225 -3.50 2.49 -30.03
N ASN A 226 -2.82 2.89 -31.09
CA ASN A 226 -3.04 4.17 -31.76
C ASN A 226 -4.44 4.15 -32.42
N TRP A 227 -5.47 4.63 -31.74
CA TRP A 227 -6.83 4.80 -32.30
C TRP A 227 -6.92 5.96 -33.30
N ARG A 228 -5.89 6.14 -34.13
CA ARG A 228 -5.94 7.09 -35.24
C ARG A 228 -6.78 6.48 -36.37
N TYR A 229 -8.02 6.97 -36.43
CA TYR A 229 -8.91 7.11 -37.59
C TYR A 229 -8.37 6.49 -38.89
N ARG A 230 -9.01 5.39 -39.30
CA ARG A 230 -8.89 4.86 -40.66
C ARG A 230 -10.28 4.78 -41.29
N GLY A 231 -10.53 5.68 -42.24
CA GLY A 231 -11.42 5.46 -43.39
C GLY A 231 -12.86 5.91 -43.29
N ALA A 232 -13.11 7.22 -43.48
CA ALA A 232 -14.28 7.65 -44.22
C ALA A 232 -13.86 7.89 -45.68
N ARG A 233 -14.65 7.34 -46.60
CA ARG A 233 -14.57 7.36 -48.08
C ARG A 233 -13.73 6.27 -48.72
#